data_AF-A0A453MW48-F1
#
_entry.id   AF-A0A453MW48-F1
#
_cell.length_a   1.000
_cell.length_b   1.000
_cell.length_c   1.000
_cell.angle_alpha   90.00
_cell.angle_beta   90.00
_cell.angle_gamma   90.00
#
_symmetry.space_group_name_H-M   'P 1'
#
loop_
_entity.id
_entity.type
_entity.pdbx_description
1 polymer ?
#
loop_
_entity_poly.entity_id
_entity_poly.type
_entity_poly.pdbx_seq_one_letter_code
_entity_poly.pdbx_strand_id
1 'polypeptide(L)' 'VTQRRMVHKSIFADSQLRHMPEHHHGHLKNVKISGFNSAKCVVELTCYILKNAVSLECLTLDTIYGSRCDDQGE' A
#
# COMPACT_ATOMS: atom_id res chain seq x y z
N VAL A 1 17.14 -2.75 4.40
CA VAL A 1 16.50 -3.08 3.10
C VAL A 1 16.05 -1.78 2.46
N THR A 2 16.74 -1.31 1.42
CA THR A 2 16.33 -0.13 0.64
C THR A 2 15.34 -0.58 -0.41
N GLN A 3 14.12 -0.03 -0.37
CA GLN A 3 13.12 -0.30 -1.41
C GLN A 3 13.63 0.33 -2.71
N ARG A 4 13.98 -0.51 -3.70
CA ARG A 4 14.30 -0.05 -5.06
C ARG A 4 13.17 0.86 -5.53
N ARG A 5 13.53 1.99 -6.14
CA ARG A 5 12.59 2.94 -6.74
C ARG A 5 11.78 2.22 -7.82
N MET A 6 10.68 1.61 -7.40
CA MET A 6 9.74 0.93 -8.27
C MET A 6 9.01 2.02 -9.05
N VAL A 7 9.28 2.13 -10.35
CA VAL A 7 8.60 3.06 -11.26
C VAL A 7 7.19 2.54 -11.49
N HIS A 8 6.29 2.81 -10.54
CA HIS A 8 4.90 2.43 -10.65
C HIS A 8 4.07 3.62 -11.13
N LYS A 9 3.20 3.37 -12.10
CA LYS A 9 2.21 4.36 -12.51
C LYS A 9 1.39 4.78 -11.30
N SER A 10 1.20 6.08 -11.16
CA SER A 10 0.29 6.64 -10.16
C SER A 10 -1.15 6.27 -10.54
N ILE A 11 -2.01 6.04 -9.54
CA ILE A 11 -3.44 5.83 -9.75
C ILE A 11 -4.10 7.04 -10.43
N PHE A 12 -3.51 8.23 -10.28
CA PHE A 12 -3.96 9.45 -10.96
C PHE A 12 -3.68 9.43 -12.47
N ALA A 13 -2.69 8.67 -12.92
CA ALA A 13 -2.37 8.50 -14.34
C ALA A 13 -3.08 7.30 -14.97
N ASP A 14 -3.47 6.31 -14.16
CA ASP A 14 -4.12 5.08 -14.61
C ASP A 14 -4.98 4.50 -13.48
N SER A 15 -6.27 4.83 -13.50
CA SER A 15 -7.23 4.48 -12.46
C SER A 15 -7.78 3.05 -12.56
N GLN A 16 -7.48 2.31 -13.63
CA GLN A 16 -8.04 0.98 -13.88
C GLN A 16 -7.36 -0.07 -13.01
N LEU A 17 -7.94 -0.44 -11.87
CA LEU A 17 -7.36 -1.45 -10.99
C LEU A 17 -7.35 -2.84 -11.64
N ARG A 18 -6.28 -3.60 -11.41
CA ARG A 18 -6.23 -5.01 -11.81
C ARG A 18 -7.32 -5.80 -11.07
N HIS A 19 -8.04 -6.64 -11.82
CA HIS A 19 -8.93 -7.62 -11.20
C HIS A 19 -8.06 -8.71 -10.54
N MET A 20 -8.13 -8.79 -9.22
CA MET A 20 -7.42 -9.81 -8.45
C MET A 20 -8.38 -10.91 -8.03
N PRO A 21 -7.95 -12.18 -8.06
CA PRO A 21 -8.77 -13.30 -7.60
C PRO A 21 -9.18 -13.10 -6.14
N GLU A 22 -10.39 -13.55 -5.82
CA GLU A 22 -10.88 -13.51 -4.45
C GLU A 22 -10.34 -14.71 -3.67
N HIS A 23 -9.82 -14.44 -2.49
CA HIS A 23 -9.26 -15.38 -1.53
C HIS A 23 -9.85 -15.05 -0.15
N HIS A 24 -10.08 -16.05 0.69
CA HIS A 24 -10.60 -15.80 2.03
C HIS A 24 -9.45 -15.77 3.05
N HIS A 25 -9.10 -14.57 3.51
CA HIS A 25 -8.16 -14.34 4.62
C HIS A 25 -8.92 -14.20 5.94
N GLY A 26 -9.56 -15.29 6.39
CA GLY A 26 -10.48 -15.31 7.54
C GLY A 26 -9.84 -15.08 8.92
N HIS A 27 -8.53 -14.87 9.00
CA HIS A 27 -7.82 -14.61 10.27
C HIS A 27 -7.02 -13.31 10.24
N LEU A 28 -7.02 -12.59 9.11
CA LEU A 28 -6.26 -11.36 8.98
C LEU A 28 -7.04 -10.22 9.66
N LYS A 29 -6.65 -9.89 10.89
CA LYS A 29 -7.33 -8.87 11.72
C LYS A 29 -6.73 -7.48 11.62
N ASN A 30 -5.40 -7.38 11.57
CA ASN A 30 -4.70 -6.10 11.62
C ASN A 30 -3.66 -6.01 10.51
N VAL A 31 -3.72 -4.94 9.72
CA VAL A 31 -2.81 -4.68 8.62
C VAL A 31 -2.23 -3.29 8.76
N LYS A 32 -0.91 -3.16 8.58
CA LYS A 32 -0.21 -1.89 8.49
C LYS A 32 0.59 -1.83 7.20
N ILE A 33 0.31 -0.82 6.37
CA ILE A 33 1.06 -0.51 5.15
C ILE A 33 1.84 0.77 5.41
N SER A 34 3.17 0.66 5.45
CA SER A 34 4.08 1.81 5.58
C SER A 34 4.57 2.30 4.22
N GLY A 35 4.83 3.60 4.11
CA GLY A 35 5.17 4.24 2.84
C GLY A 35 4.02 4.27 1.84
N PHE A 36 2.78 4.31 2.32
CA PHE A 36 1.58 4.40 1.49
C PHE A 36 1.63 5.65 0.62
N ASN A 37 1.43 5.46 -0.68
CA ASN A 37 1.48 6.54 -1.66
C ASN A 37 0.50 6.23 -2.81
N SER A 38 0.48 7.10 -3.81
CA SER A 38 -0.40 6.97 -4.99
C SER A 38 0.05 5.89 -5.99
N ALA A 39 1.10 5.12 -5.71
CA ALA A 39 1.51 4.04 -6.59
C ALA A 39 0.38 3.02 -6.73
N LYS A 40 0.00 2.73 -7.98
CA LYS A 40 -1.13 1.86 -8.31
C LYS A 40 -1.06 0.50 -7.61
N CYS A 41 0.13 -0.10 -7.47
CA CYS A 41 0.28 -1.38 -6.80
C CYS A 41 -0.09 -1.35 -5.31
N VAL A 42 0.18 -0.24 -4.61
CA VAL A 42 -0.12 -0.12 -3.18
C VAL A 42 -1.62 0.06 -2.99
N VAL A 43 -2.25 0.83 -3.86
CA VAL A 43 -3.71 0.98 -3.91
C VAL A 43 -4.39 -0.36 -4.22
N GLU A 44 -3.91 -1.10 -5.23
CA GLU A 44 -4.42 -2.43 -5.58
C GLU A 44 -4.30 -3.42 -4.43
N LEU A 45 -3.14 -3.47 -3.76
CA LEU A 45 -2.94 -4.32 -2.59
C LEU A 45 -3.91 -3.96 -1.46
N THR A 46 -4.11 -2.66 -1.22
CA THR A 46 -5.01 -2.19 -0.17
C THR A 46 -6.46 -2.58 -0.46
N CYS A 47 -6.90 -2.41 -1.71
CA CYS A 47 -8.22 -2.85 -2.14
C CYS A 47 -8.37 -4.37 -2.03
N TYR A 48 -7.36 -5.14 -2.44
CA TYR A 48 -7.35 -6.59 -2.30
C TYR A 48 -7.52 -7.03 -0.85
N ILE A 49 -6.81 -6.41 0.10
CA ILE A 49 -6.94 -6.74 1.52
C ILE A 49 -8.37 -6.48 2.00
N LEU A 50 -8.93 -5.31 1.68
CA LEU A 50 -10.31 -4.96 2.03
C LEU A 50 -11.33 -5.95 1.47
N LYS A 51 -11.12 -6.44 0.24
CA LYS A 51 -12.03 -7.42 -0.38
C LYS A 51 -11.94 -8.81 0.25
N ASN A 52 -10.75 -9.21 0.72
CA ASN A 52 -10.44 -10.62 1.01
C ASN A 52 -10.30 -10.93 2.50
N ALA A 53 -10.10 -9.92 3.35
CA ALA A 53 -9.92 -10.08 4.79
C ALA A 53 -11.25 -9.84 5.54
N VAL A 54 -12.11 -10.87 5.56
CA VAL A 54 -13.44 -10.80 6.18
C VAL A 54 -13.39 -10.48 7.69
N SER A 55 -12.29 -10.85 8.36
CA SER A 55 -12.09 -10.60 9.80
C SER A 55 -11.22 -9.38 10.09
N LEU A 56 -11.03 -8.48 9.13
CA LEU A 56 -10.22 -7.29 9.30
C LEU A 56 -10.86 -6.33 10.29
N GLU A 57 -10.16 -6.07 11.39
CA GLU A 57 -10.55 -5.13 12.45
C GLU A 57 -9.85 -3.78 12.27
N CYS A 58 -8.60 -3.76 11.80
CA CYS A 58 -7.82 -2.53 11.61
C CYS A 58 -6.97 -2.55 10.34
N LEU A 59 -7.03 -1.45 9.59
CA LEU A 59 -6.12 -1.14 8.48
C LEU A 59 -5.47 0.22 8.72
N THR A 60 -4.14 0.23 8.86
CA THR A 60 -3.32 1.44 9.01
C THR A 60 -2.53 1.70 7.73
N LEU A 61 -2.65 2.92 7.19
CA LEU A 61 -1.93 3.37 6.00
C LEU A 61 -1.01 4.54 6.37
N ASP A 62 0.26 4.24 6.62
CA ASP A 62 1.25 5.25 6.98
C ASP A 62 1.91 5.78 5.71
N THR A 63 1.88 7.09 5.49
CA THR A 63 2.59 7.75 4.37
C THR A 63 4.08 7.95 4.63
N ILE A 64 4.56 7.58 5.83
CA ILE A 64 5.95 7.79 6.25
C ILE A 64 6.86 6.84 5.47
N TYR A 65 7.78 7.42 4.70
CA TYR A 65 8.92 6.74 4.09
C TYR A 65 10.12 6.87 5.02
N GLY A 66 10.92 5.80 5.16
CA GLY A 66 12.10 5.79 6.03
C GLY A 66 13.08 6.93 5.70
N SER A 67 13.55 7.61 6.75
CA SER A 67 14.39 8.81 6.79
C SER A 67 13.75 10.05 6.15
N ARG A 68 13.34 10.98 7.03
CA ARG A 68 13.30 12.41 6.66
C ARG A 68 14.73 12.73 6.21
N CYS A 69 14.89 13.37 5.07
CA CYS A 69 16.15 14.01 4.76
C CYS A 69 16.35 15.05 5.86
N ASP A 70 17.28 14.82 6.77
CA ASP A 70 17.83 15.92 7.53
C ASP A 70 18.43 16.88 6.49
N ASP A 71 17.94 18.10 6.55
CA ASP A 71 18.40 19.26 5.82
C ASP A 71 19.93 19.35 6.01
N GLN A 72 20.71 18.87 5.04
CA GLN A 72 22.10 19.30 4.93
C GLN A 72 22.10 20.57 4.08
N GLY A 73 21.80 21.67 4.75
CA GLY A 73 22.35 22.94 4.34
C GLY A 73 23.86 22.90 4.48
N GLU A 74 24.55 23.10 3.36
CA GLU A 74 25.70 24.02 3.25
C GLU A 74 25.55 24.83 1.96
#